data_AF-A0A816HJ07-F1
#
_entry.id   AF-A0A816HJ07-F1
#
_cell.length_a   1.000
_cell.length_b   1.000
_cell.length_c   1.000
_cell.angle_alpha   90.00
_cell.angle_beta   90.00
_cell.angle_gamma   90.00
#
_symmetry.space_group_name_H-M   'P 1'
#
loop_
_entity.id
_entity.type
_entity.pdbx_description
1 polymer ?
#
loop_
_entity_poly.entity_id
_entity_poly.type
_entity_poly.pdbx_seq_one_letter_code
_entity_poly.pdbx_strand_id
1 'polypeptide(L)'
;DDLWELIASGIEHADVILCIISDYYFQSKSCRHELIYATDSLQKIIIPVILEDFKPKGWIGIRISGMKYVRFHTIKQLDEEIVTDLLETILSTLPSTKSSDEKISHLNNQLSTKDEIDKWFLHHHISIQLRDLYDFQTEEEIIEYGKELIENYDKHWQIYSNAFMKKFNGEQLLPHEFQRFFQAIQQLIDNKKIN
;
A
#
# COMPACT_ATOMS: atom_id res chain seq x y z
N ASP A 1 7.52 -14.07 17.48
CA ASP A 1 8.36 -12.86 17.42
C ASP A 1 8.30 -12.21 16.03
N ASP A 2 8.24 -13.00 14.97
CA ASP A 2 8.20 -12.57 13.55
C ASP A 2 7.13 -11.51 13.18
N LEU A 3 5.93 -11.57 13.77
CA LEU A 3 4.85 -10.60 13.45
C LEU A 3 5.21 -9.17 13.86
N TRP A 4 5.87 -9.01 15.01
CA TRP A 4 6.28 -7.69 15.48
C TRP A 4 7.39 -7.09 14.62
N GLU A 5 8.32 -7.93 14.16
CA GLU A 5 9.39 -7.50 13.26
C GLU A 5 8.84 -7.03 11.91
N LEU A 6 7.82 -7.70 11.37
CA LEU A 6 7.15 -7.26 10.15
C LEU A 6 6.44 -5.92 10.33
N ILE A 7 5.74 -5.71 11.46
CA ILE A 7 5.07 -4.44 11.76
C ILE A 7 6.11 -3.32 11.96
N ALA A 8 7.18 -3.58 12.73
CA ALA A 8 8.24 -2.61 12.96
C ALA A 8 8.93 -2.20 11.65
N SER A 9 9.28 -3.17 10.82
CA SER A 9 9.84 -2.92 9.48
C SER A 9 8.88 -2.07 8.62
N GLY A 10 7.58 -2.37 8.65
CA GLY A 10 6.58 -1.56 7.96
C GLY A 10 6.54 -0.11 8.45
N ILE A 11 6.59 0.11 9.76
CA ILE A 11 6.63 1.45 10.37
C ILE A 11 7.92 2.19 9.99
N GLU A 12 9.07 1.52 10.01
CA GLU A 12 10.37 2.09 9.72
C GLU A 12 10.50 2.59 8.27
N HIS A 13 9.94 1.85 7.31
CA HIS A 13 10.03 2.20 5.90
C HIS A 13 8.92 3.13 5.42
N ALA A 14 7.85 3.32 6.21
CA ALA A 14 6.78 4.22 5.85
C ALA A 14 7.16 5.70 6.03
N ASP A 15 6.80 6.53 5.05
CA ASP A 15 6.90 7.99 5.15
C ASP A 15 5.81 8.58 6.05
N VAL A 16 4.63 7.97 6.03
CA VAL A 16 3.44 8.39 6.79
C VAL A 16 2.75 7.16 7.37
N ILE A 17 2.29 7.28 8.61
CA ILE A 17 1.48 6.26 9.28
C ILE A 17 0.04 6.76 9.39
N LEU A 18 -0.88 6.04 8.74
CA LEU A 18 -2.31 6.22 8.95
C LEU A 18 -2.73 5.44 10.20
N CYS A 19 -3.17 6.15 11.24
CA CYS A 19 -3.66 5.52 12.46
C CYS A 19 -5.18 5.47 12.45
N ILE A 20 -5.73 4.30 12.16
CA ILE A 20 -7.18 4.07 12.12
C ILE A 20 -7.70 3.84 13.54
N ILE A 21 -8.24 4.89 14.15
CA ILE A 21 -8.60 4.93 15.57
C ILE A 21 -10.08 4.59 15.74
N SER A 22 -10.33 3.49 16.44
CA SER A 22 -11.62 3.04 16.94
C SER A 22 -11.55 2.77 18.46
N ASP A 23 -12.67 2.41 19.09
CA ASP A 23 -12.63 1.96 20.49
C ASP A 23 -11.76 0.69 20.68
N TYR A 24 -11.71 -0.21 19.68
CA TYR A 24 -10.83 -1.39 19.70
C TYR A 24 -9.35 -1.00 19.65
N TYR A 25 -9.00 -0.06 18.75
CA TYR A 25 -7.64 0.49 18.69
C TYR A 25 -7.23 1.10 20.04
N PHE A 26 -8.13 1.88 20.64
CA PHE A 26 -7.89 2.54 21.93
C PHE A 26 -7.66 1.55 23.09
N GLN A 27 -8.30 0.38 23.06
CA GLN A 27 -8.17 -0.66 24.09
C GLN A 27 -6.97 -1.58 23.86
N SER A 28 -6.45 -1.66 22.63
CA SER A 28 -5.37 -2.55 22.24
C SER A 28 -4.01 -2.08 22.78
N LYS A 29 -3.35 -2.94 23.55
CA LYS A 29 -1.97 -2.71 24.00
C LYS A 29 -0.98 -2.70 22.83
N SER A 30 -1.20 -3.55 21.82
CA SER A 30 -0.33 -3.61 20.63
C SER A 30 -0.40 -2.32 19.84
N CYS A 31 -1.61 -1.83 19.52
CA CYS A 31 -1.79 -0.57 18.80
C CYS A 31 -1.17 0.62 19.55
N ARG A 32 -1.28 0.62 20.88
CA ARG A 32 -0.61 1.62 21.71
C ARG A 32 0.92 1.54 21.60
N HIS A 33 1.51 0.35 21.63
CA HIS A 33 2.95 0.17 21.47
C HIS A 33 3.42 0.57 20.07
N GLU A 34 2.69 0.19 19.03
CA GLU A 34 2.98 0.56 17.63
C GLU A 34 2.99 2.08 17.46
N LEU A 35 1.97 2.79 17.99
CA LEU A 35 1.92 4.24 17.92
C LEU A 35 3.06 4.89 18.71
N ILE A 36 3.37 4.39 19.91
CA ILE A 36 4.50 4.89 20.71
C ILE A 36 5.81 4.68 19.97
N TYR A 37 6.02 3.51 19.35
CA TYR A 37 7.22 3.24 18.58
C TYR A 37 7.35 4.20 17.39
N ALA A 38 6.28 4.38 16.62
CA ALA A 38 6.25 5.29 15.50
C ALA A 38 6.51 6.75 15.91
N THR A 39 5.92 7.20 17.03
CA THR A 39 5.99 8.61 17.47
C THR A 39 7.22 8.94 18.30
N ASP A 40 7.53 8.15 19.33
CA ASP A 40 8.59 8.48 20.30
C ASP A 40 9.97 8.02 19.82
N SER A 41 10.04 6.85 19.18
CA SER A 41 11.32 6.28 18.72
C SER A 41 11.71 6.78 17.34
N LEU A 42 10.75 6.80 16.40
CA LEU A 42 11.02 7.05 14.98
C LEU A 42 10.56 8.43 14.49
N GLN A 43 9.81 9.18 15.31
CA GLN A 43 9.30 10.51 14.98
C GLN A 43 8.54 10.57 13.63
N LYS A 44 7.80 9.50 13.32
CA LYS A 44 7.03 9.37 12.09
C LYS A 44 5.89 10.38 12.02
N ILE A 45 5.56 10.78 10.80
CA ILE A 45 4.36 11.58 10.53
C ILE A 45 3.13 10.70 10.75
N ILE A 46 2.27 11.11 11.68
CA ILE A 46 1.03 10.40 12.00
C ILE A 46 -0.16 11.17 11.44
N ILE A 47 -1.05 10.46 10.74
CA ILE A 47 -2.36 10.97 10.34
C ILE A 47 -3.43 10.13 11.04
N PRO A 48 -4.10 10.68 12.05
CA PRO A 48 -5.23 10.03 12.69
C PRO A 48 -6.42 9.95 11.73
N VAL A 49 -6.99 8.75 11.59
CA VAL A 49 -8.25 8.49 10.92
C VAL A 49 -9.23 7.98 11.97
N ILE A 50 -10.15 8.83 12.40
CA ILE A 50 -11.08 8.50 13.47
C ILE A 50 -12.30 7.81 12.87
N LEU A 51 -12.57 6.58 13.33
CA LEU A 51 -13.75 5.83 12.93
C LEU A 51 -14.95 6.14 13.82
N GLU A 52 -16.11 6.15 13.18
CA GLU A 52 -17.43 6.29 13.80
C GLU A 52 -17.48 7.52 14.71
N ASP A 53 -18.18 7.38 15.83
CA ASP A 53 -18.34 8.40 16.85
C ASP A 53 -17.23 8.36 17.91
N PHE A 54 -16.09 7.73 17.62
CA PHE A 54 -14.99 7.68 18.58
C PHE A 54 -14.54 9.11 18.93
N LYS A 55 -14.51 9.38 20.23
CA LYS A 55 -14.02 10.64 20.80
C LYS A 55 -12.64 10.42 21.41
N PRO A 56 -11.59 11.07 20.89
CA PRO A 56 -10.24 10.99 21.46
C PRO A 56 -10.25 11.27 22.95
N LYS A 57 -9.73 10.33 23.73
CA LYS A 57 -9.77 10.34 25.20
C LYS A 57 -8.51 9.70 25.76
N GLY A 58 -8.16 10.01 27.01
CA GLY A 58 -7.01 9.40 27.67
C GLY A 58 -5.72 9.48 26.85
N TRP A 59 -5.02 8.35 26.71
CA TRP A 59 -3.72 8.28 26.05
C TRP A 59 -3.77 8.68 24.56
N ILE A 60 -4.82 8.32 23.83
CA ILE A 60 -4.92 8.70 22.42
C ILE A 60 -5.15 10.20 22.28
N GLY A 61 -6.02 10.78 23.12
CA GLY A 61 -6.33 12.21 23.07
C GLY A 61 -5.11 13.10 23.32
N ILE A 62 -4.19 12.67 24.19
CA ILE A 62 -2.92 13.37 24.42
C ILE A 62 -2.03 13.27 23.18
N ARG A 63 -1.94 12.08 22.59
CA ARG A 63 -1.01 11.81 21.48
C ARG A 63 -1.41 12.47 20.17
N ILE A 64 -2.70 12.60 19.89
CA ILE A 64 -3.18 13.21 18.65
C ILE A 64 -3.64 14.66 18.83
N SER A 65 -3.39 15.26 20.00
CA SER A 65 -3.76 16.64 20.27
C SER A 65 -3.04 17.59 19.32
N GLY A 66 -3.79 18.47 18.66
CA GLY A 66 -3.26 19.42 17.68
C GLY A 66 -2.94 18.84 16.31
N MET A 67 -3.12 17.53 16.08
CA MET A 67 -2.98 16.93 14.77
C MET A 67 -4.24 17.15 13.93
N LYS A 68 -4.08 17.36 12.62
CA LYS A 68 -5.18 17.23 11.66
C LYS A 68 -5.58 15.76 11.59
N TYR A 69 -6.88 15.48 11.55
CA TYR A 69 -7.40 14.12 11.44
C TYR A 69 -8.52 14.06 10.41
N VAL A 70 -8.74 12.88 9.85
CA VAL A 70 -9.91 12.58 9.02
C VAL A 70 -10.91 11.76 9.83
N ARG A 71 -12.21 11.98 9.62
CA ARG A 71 -13.26 11.25 10.34
C ARG A 71 -14.14 10.47 9.39
N PHE A 72 -14.28 9.19 9.63
CA PHE A 72 -15.12 8.26 8.89
C PHE A 72 -16.32 7.91 9.75
N HIS A 73 -17.47 8.56 9.56
CA HIS A 73 -18.65 8.34 10.40
C HIS A 73 -19.30 6.97 10.15
N THR A 74 -19.12 6.37 8.97
CA THR A 74 -19.64 5.05 8.64
C THR A 74 -18.80 4.39 7.56
N ILE A 75 -18.57 3.07 7.67
CA ILE A 75 -17.77 2.26 6.73
C ILE A 75 -18.39 2.24 5.31
N LYS A 76 -19.68 2.56 5.20
CA LYS A 76 -20.39 2.70 3.91
C LYS A 76 -20.18 4.05 3.22
N GLN A 77 -19.47 4.99 3.84
CA GLN A 77 -19.19 6.32 3.29
C GLN A 77 -17.76 6.42 2.72
N LEU A 78 -17.25 5.35 2.12
CA LEU A 78 -16.08 5.49 1.22
C LEU A 78 -16.57 6.11 -0.10
N ASP A 79 -16.94 7.38 -0.04
CA ASP A 79 -17.26 8.21 -1.21
C ASP A 79 -16.05 9.05 -1.62
N GLU A 80 -16.15 9.67 -2.80
CA GLU A 80 -15.06 10.46 -3.39
C GLU A 80 -14.64 11.64 -2.49
N GLU A 81 -15.57 12.20 -1.71
CA GLU A 81 -15.32 13.33 -0.81
C GLU A 81 -14.39 12.92 0.33
N ILE A 82 -14.71 11.82 1.04
CA ILE A 82 -13.87 11.33 2.15
C ILE A 82 -12.49 10.87 1.67
N VAL A 83 -12.41 10.27 0.48
CA VAL A 83 -11.11 9.92 -0.12
C VAL A 83 -10.30 11.19 -0.44
N THR A 84 -10.94 12.22 -0.96
CA THR A 84 -10.30 13.51 -1.24
C THR A 84 -9.78 14.16 0.03
N ASP A 85 -10.60 14.23 1.09
CA ASP A 85 -10.18 14.76 2.40
C ASP A 85 -8.98 14.03 2.98
N LEU A 86 -8.93 12.69 2.82
CA LEU A 86 -7.79 11.88 3.22
C LEU A 86 -6.54 12.23 2.41
N LEU A 87 -6.65 12.33 1.09
CA LEU A 87 -5.55 12.70 0.22
C LEU A 87 -5.02 14.11 0.53
N GLU A 88 -5.91 15.09 0.70
CA GLU A 88 -5.52 16.46 1.06
C GLU A 88 -4.86 16.52 2.44
N THR A 89 -5.36 15.75 3.40
CA THR A 89 -4.73 15.65 4.73
C THR A 89 -3.34 15.03 4.63
N ILE A 90 -3.16 13.96 3.85
CA ILE A 90 -1.84 13.35 3.59
C ILE A 90 -0.89 14.37 2.96
N LEU A 91 -1.29 14.96 1.85
CA LEU A 91 -0.45 15.90 1.10
C LEU A 91 -0.10 17.15 1.90
N SER A 92 -1.01 17.65 2.73
CA SER A 92 -0.76 18.83 3.57
C SER A 92 0.05 18.55 4.84
N THR A 93 0.13 17.29 5.26
CA THR A 93 0.93 16.88 6.44
C THR A 93 2.36 16.50 6.05
N LEU A 94 2.57 16.08 4.81
CA LEU A 94 3.89 15.81 4.27
C LEU A 94 4.71 17.12 4.18
N PRO A 95 5.95 17.16 4.70
CA PRO A 95 6.85 18.26 4.41
C PRO A 95 7.06 18.32 2.89
N SER A 96 7.07 19.53 2.33
CA SER A 96 7.35 19.74 0.91
C SER A 96 8.74 19.19 0.58
N THR A 97 8.81 17.93 0.17
CA THR A 97 10.07 17.30 -0.20
C THR A 97 10.48 17.87 -1.54
N LYS A 98 11.54 18.69 -1.52
CA LYS A 98 12.37 18.90 -2.70
C LYS A 98 12.94 17.54 -3.12
N SER A 99 12.78 17.22 -4.40
CA SER A 99 13.51 16.23 -5.20
C SER A 99 13.43 14.75 -4.78
N SER A 100 12.48 14.05 -5.39
CA SER A 100 12.65 12.65 -5.82
C SER A 100 12.23 12.43 -7.28
N ASP A 101 11.92 13.49 -8.03
CA ASP A 101 11.49 13.39 -9.44
C ASP A 101 12.60 12.94 -10.41
N GLU A 102 13.88 13.17 -10.09
CA GLU A 102 14.99 12.83 -11.01
C GLU A 102 15.34 11.34 -11.07
N LYS A 103 14.92 10.52 -10.10
CA LYS A 103 15.09 9.05 -10.18
C LYS A 103 13.88 8.32 -10.77
N ILE A 104 12.71 8.97 -10.82
CA ILE A 104 11.44 8.37 -11.24
C ILE A 104 11.33 8.30 -12.77
N SER A 105 11.97 9.20 -13.51
CA SER A 105 11.90 9.21 -14.99
C SER A 105 12.67 8.07 -15.67
N HIS A 106 13.68 7.49 -15.02
CA HIS A 106 14.50 6.44 -15.64
C HIS A 106 13.88 5.04 -15.57
N LEU A 107 13.09 4.73 -14.53
CA LEU A 107 12.44 3.42 -14.36
C LEU A 107 11.18 3.26 -15.23
N ASN A 108 10.59 4.36 -15.71
CA ASN A 108 9.39 4.34 -16.54
C ASN A 108 9.67 4.09 -18.03
N ASN A 109 10.93 4.14 -18.47
CA ASN A 109 11.24 4.10 -19.90
C ASN A 109 11.75 2.73 -20.39
N GLN A 110 12.33 1.88 -19.53
CA GLN A 110 12.77 0.53 -19.94
C GLN A 110 12.98 -0.43 -18.75
N LEU A 111 12.27 -1.56 -18.74
CA LEU A 111 12.47 -2.68 -17.79
C LEU A 111 13.35 -3.78 -18.45
N SER A 112 14.63 -3.48 -18.69
CA SER A 112 15.51 -4.33 -19.51
C SER A 112 16.18 -5.48 -18.75
N THR A 113 16.13 -5.47 -17.43
CA THR A 113 16.77 -6.48 -16.57
C THR A 113 15.83 -7.02 -15.50
N LYS A 114 16.11 -8.24 -15.03
CA LYS A 114 15.41 -8.87 -13.90
C LYS A 114 15.42 -8.00 -12.63
N ASP A 115 16.54 -7.34 -12.35
CA ASP A 115 16.68 -6.42 -11.21
C ASP A 115 15.77 -5.18 -11.34
N GLU A 116 15.60 -4.64 -12.55
CA GLU A 116 14.66 -3.54 -12.82
C GLU A 116 13.20 -3.98 -12.69
N ILE A 117 12.89 -5.21 -13.13
CA ILE A 117 11.56 -5.81 -12.94
C ILE A 117 11.27 -6.01 -11.44
N ASP A 118 12.21 -6.56 -10.68
CA ASP A 118 12.04 -6.75 -9.23
C ASP A 118 11.85 -5.41 -8.50
N LYS A 119 12.60 -4.37 -8.91
CA LYS A 119 12.40 -2.99 -8.44
C LYS A 119 11.04 -2.42 -8.84
N TRP A 120 10.54 -2.74 -10.03
CA TRP A 120 9.22 -2.32 -10.48
C TRP A 120 8.09 -2.96 -9.66
N PHE A 121 8.20 -4.24 -9.32
CA PHE A 121 7.27 -4.91 -8.40
C PHE A 121 7.27 -4.23 -7.03
N LEU A 122 8.45 -3.94 -6.49
CA LEU A 122 8.59 -3.25 -5.21
C LEU A 122 7.99 -1.84 -5.25
N HIS A 123 8.26 -1.08 -6.32
CA HIS A 123 7.76 0.28 -6.51
C HIS A 123 6.23 0.33 -6.57
N HIS A 124 5.60 -0.61 -7.26
CA HIS A 124 4.15 -0.70 -7.34
C HIS A 124 3.51 -1.39 -6.13
N HIS A 125 4.30 -1.63 -5.07
CA HIS A 125 3.87 -2.31 -3.85
C HIS A 125 3.19 -3.66 -4.12
N ILE A 126 3.65 -4.38 -5.14
CA ILE A 126 3.18 -5.73 -5.47
C ILE A 126 3.93 -6.72 -4.56
N SER A 127 3.21 -7.70 -4.01
CA SER A 127 3.78 -8.64 -3.05
C SER A 127 4.90 -9.48 -3.66
N ILE A 128 5.89 -9.80 -2.83
CA ILE A 128 7.02 -10.67 -3.22
C ILE A 128 6.50 -12.04 -3.66
N GLN A 129 5.43 -12.54 -3.05
CA GLN A 129 4.80 -13.80 -3.44
C GLN A 129 4.25 -13.73 -4.88
N LEU A 130 3.60 -12.63 -5.26
CA LEU A 130 3.15 -12.43 -6.65
C LEU A 130 4.34 -12.30 -7.60
N ARG A 131 5.37 -11.53 -7.25
CA ARG A 131 6.61 -11.43 -8.02
C ARG A 131 7.21 -12.82 -8.28
N ASP A 132 7.35 -13.62 -7.23
CA ASP A 132 7.95 -14.95 -7.31
C ASP A 132 7.03 -15.93 -8.04
N LEU A 133 5.70 -15.73 -8.01
CA LEU A 133 4.75 -16.57 -8.73
C LEU A 133 4.90 -16.44 -10.25
N TYR A 134 5.05 -15.21 -10.76
CA TYR A 134 5.18 -14.95 -12.19
C TYR A 134 6.62 -15.08 -12.70
N ASP A 135 7.59 -14.68 -11.88
CA ASP A 135 9.02 -14.73 -12.18
C ASP A 135 9.39 -14.22 -13.59
N PHE A 136 8.82 -13.07 -13.98
CA PHE A 136 9.15 -12.44 -15.26
C PHE A 136 10.64 -12.10 -15.35
N GLN A 137 11.21 -12.35 -16.52
CA GLN A 137 12.60 -12.10 -16.86
C GLN A 137 12.75 -10.87 -17.75
N THR A 138 11.74 -10.54 -18.56
CA THR A 138 11.77 -9.39 -19.49
C THR A 138 10.50 -8.53 -19.43
N GLU A 139 10.61 -7.28 -19.89
CA GLU A 139 9.47 -6.38 -20.06
C GLU A 139 8.43 -6.95 -21.02
N GLU A 140 8.87 -7.59 -22.11
CA GLU A 140 7.99 -8.18 -23.12
C GLU A 140 7.07 -9.26 -22.52
N GLU A 141 7.59 -10.09 -21.61
CA GLU A 141 6.79 -11.11 -20.91
C GLU A 141 5.68 -10.47 -20.08
N ILE A 142 5.98 -9.36 -19.37
CA ILE A 142 4.98 -8.62 -18.58
C ILE A 142 3.91 -8.02 -19.49
N ILE A 143 4.31 -7.43 -20.62
CA ILE A 143 3.40 -6.80 -21.57
C ILE A 143 2.51 -7.82 -22.29
N GLU A 144 3.09 -8.93 -22.76
CA GLU A 144 2.35 -10.01 -23.42
C GLU A 144 1.32 -10.62 -22.46
N TYR A 145 1.78 -10.97 -21.26
CA TYR A 145 0.90 -11.44 -20.20
C TYR A 145 -0.19 -10.42 -19.85
N GLY A 146 0.17 -9.15 -19.76
CA GLY A 146 -0.76 -8.08 -19.42
C GLY A 146 -1.88 -7.88 -20.44
N LYS A 147 -1.59 -8.07 -21.74
CA LYS A 147 -2.62 -8.05 -22.78
C LYS A 147 -3.64 -9.17 -22.59
N GLU A 148 -3.17 -10.39 -22.31
CA GLU A 148 -4.06 -11.53 -22.03
C GLU A 148 -4.90 -11.30 -20.77
N LEU A 149 -4.26 -10.76 -19.72
CA LEU A 149 -4.89 -10.46 -18.44
C LEU A 149 -6.01 -9.42 -18.58
N ILE A 150 -5.80 -8.36 -19.37
CA ILE A 150 -6.82 -7.33 -19.62
C ILE A 150 -8.06 -7.91 -20.31
N GLU A 151 -7.86 -8.80 -21.28
CA GLU A 151 -8.97 -9.44 -22.00
C GLU A 151 -9.70 -10.51 -21.16
N ASN A 152 -9.02 -11.12 -20.20
CA ASN A 152 -9.51 -12.31 -19.49
C ASN A 152 -9.33 -12.25 -17.96
N TYR A 153 -9.60 -11.09 -17.36
CA TYR A 153 -9.34 -10.84 -15.93
C TYR A 153 -9.84 -11.95 -14.99
N ASP A 154 -11.12 -12.33 -15.07
CA ASP A 154 -11.71 -13.33 -14.17
C ASP A 154 -11.08 -14.71 -14.29
N LYS A 155 -10.76 -15.12 -15.52
CA LYS A 155 -10.09 -16.39 -15.80
C LYS A 155 -8.70 -16.39 -15.19
N HIS A 156 -7.96 -15.31 -15.38
CA HIS A 156 -6.61 -15.17 -14.83
C HIS A 156 -6.67 -15.14 -13.30
N TRP A 157 -7.55 -14.35 -12.69
CA TRP A 157 -7.77 -14.36 -11.24
C TRP A 157 -7.95 -15.77 -10.67
N GLN A 158 -8.79 -16.61 -11.29
CA GLN A 158 -9.00 -17.99 -10.86
C GLN A 158 -7.73 -18.85 -11.01
N ILE A 159 -7.05 -18.77 -12.14
CA ILE A 159 -5.81 -19.52 -12.40
C ILE A 159 -4.75 -19.15 -11.37
N TYR A 160 -4.55 -17.86 -11.12
CA TYR A 160 -3.50 -17.36 -10.22
C TYR A 160 -3.82 -17.59 -8.76
N SER A 161 -5.07 -17.40 -8.34
CA SER A 161 -5.47 -17.72 -6.97
C SER A 161 -5.18 -19.20 -6.65
N ASN A 162 -5.45 -20.09 -7.61
CA ASN A 162 -5.14 -21.52 -7.47
C ASN A 162 -3.64 -21.82 -7.49
N ALA A 163 -2.87 -21.18 -8.37
CA ALA A 163 -1.42 -21.34 -8.44
C ALA A 163 -0.73 -20.81 -7.17
N PHE A 164 -1.18 -19.67 -6.67
CA PHE A 164 -0.74 -19.04 -5.43
C PHE A 164 -0.99 -19.97 -4.24
N MET A 165 -2.23 -20.47 -4.07
CA MET A 165 -2.55 -21.43 -3.01
C MET A 165 -1.66 -22.68 -3.05
N LYS A 166 -1.38 -23.21 -4.24
CA LYS A 166 -0.50 -24.39 -4.40
C LYS A 166 0.95 -24.09 -4.04
N LYS A 167 1.48 -22.93 -4.45
CA LYS A 167 2.87 -22.55 -4.25
C LYS A 167 3.16 -22.14 -2.80
N PHE A 168 2.19 -21.52 -2.13
CA PHE A 168 2.33 -20.94 -0.80
C PHE A 168 1.48 -21.69 0.25
N ASN A 169 1.51 -23.03 0.23
CA ASN A 169 0.96 -23.90 1.29
C ASN A 169 -0.48 -23.61 1.73
N GLY A 170 -1.35 -23.25 0.78
CA GLY A 170 -2.77 -22.98 1.04
C GLY A 170 -3.10 -21.53 1.41
N GLU A 171 -2.12 -20.63 1.40
CA GLU A 171 -2.37 -19.19 1.52
C GLU A 171 -3.25 -18.67 0.38
N GLN A 172 -4.20 -17.80 0.71
CA GLN A 172 -5.10 -17.21 -0.28
C GLN A 172 -4.51 -15.90 -0.81
N LEU A 173 -4.47 -15.77 -2.15
CA LEU A 173 -4.18 -14.49 -2.79
C LEU A 173 -5.31 -13.50 -2.47
N LEU A 174 -4.96 -12.33 -1.93
CA LEU A 174 -5.96 -11.33 -1.59
C LEU A 174 -6.42 -10.59 -2.86
N PRO A 175 -7.74 -10.31 -3.03
CA PRO A 175 -8.25 -9.64 -4.23
C PRO A 175 -7.58 -8.31 -4.55
N HIS A 176 -7.26 -7.52 -3.52
CA HIS A 176 -6.63 -6.22 -3.68
C HIS A 176 -5.17 -6.31 -4.12
N GLU A 177 -4.45 -7.40 -3.79
CA GLU A 177 -3.08 -7.61 -4.25
C GLU A 177 -3.06 -7.88 -5.75
N PHE A 178 -3.98 -8.73 -6.23
CA PHE A 178 -4.13 -9.00 -7.65
C PHE A 178 -4.62 -7.77 -8.43
N GLN A 179 -5.55 -7.00 -7.85
CA GLN A 179 -6.02 -5.75 -8.45
C GLN A 179 -4.88 -4.72 -8.60
N ARG A 180 -4.01 -4.60 -7.60
CA ARG A 180 -2.85 -3.70 -7.65
C ARG A 180 -1.87 -4.13 -8.76
N PHE A 181 -1.60 -5.43 -8.85
CA PHE A 181 -0.78 -5.99 -9.92
C PHE A 181 -1.38 -5.73 -11.31
N PHE A 182 -2.69 -5.93 -11.47
CA PHE A 182 -3.42 -5.61 -12.69
C PHE A 182 -3.30 -4.14 -13.08
N GLN A 183 -3.53 -3.22 -12.14
CA GLN A 183 -3.44 -1.77 -12.39
C GLN A 183 -2.03 -1.35 -12.80
N ALA A 184 -1.00 -1.90 -12.15
CA ALA A 184 0.40 -1.62 -12.49
C ALA A 184 0.73 -2.07 -13.93
N ILE A 185 0.30 -3.28 -14.31
CA ILE A 185 0.47 -3.79 -15.69
C ILE A 185 -0.26 -2.89 -16.69
N GLN A 186 -1.49 -2.47 -16.40
CA GLN A 186 -2.26 -1.63 -17.30
C GLN A 186 -1.57 -0.28 -17.52
N GLN A 187 -1.06 0.35 -16.45
CA GLN A 187 -0.27 1.58 -16.53
C GLN A 187 1.00 1.39 -17.37
N LEU A 188 1.73 0.28 -17.18
CA LEU A 188 2.92 -0.03 -17.98
C LEU A 188 2.59 -0.12 -19.47
N ILE A 189 1.51 -0.81 -19.83
CA ILE A 189 1.08 -0.96 -21.23
C ILE A 189 0.65 0.38 -21.82
N ASP A 190 -0.11 1.18 -21.08
CA ASP A 190 -0.63 2.46 -21.57
C ASP A 190 0.49 3.48 -21.78
N ASN A 191 1.52 3.50 -20.92
CA ASN A 191 2.71 4.32 -21.10
C ASN A 191 3.49 3.97 -22.39
N LYS A 192 3.45 2.72 -22.84
CA LYS A 192 4.12 2.27 -24.07
C LYS A 192 3.31 2.53 -25.34
N LYS A 193 2.00 2.79 -25.24
CA LYS A 193 1.18 3.23 -26.41
C LYS A 193 1.36 4.71 -26.73
N ILE A 194 1.87 5.49 -25.77
CA ILE A 194 2.04 6.95 -25.87
C ILE A 194 3.43 7.32 -26.44
N ASN A 195 4.39 6.39 -26.38
CA ASN A 195 5.73 6.51 -26.97
C ASN A 195 5.82 5.78 -28.33
#